data_AF-A0A655AYT0-F1
#
_entry.id   AF-A0A655AYT0-F1
#
_cell.length_a   1.000
_cell.length_b   1.000
_cell.length_c   1.000
_cell.angle_alpha   90.00
_cell.angle_beta   90.00
_cell.angle_gamma   90.00
#
_symmetry.space_group_name_H-M   'P 1'
#
loop_
_entity.id
_entity.type
_entity.pdbx_description
1 polymer ?
#
loop_
_entity_poly.entity_id
_entity_poly.type
_entity_poly.pdbx_seq_one_letter_code
_entity_poly.pdbx_strand_id
1 'polypeptide(L)' 'MTVTCEETFPSSSPDEIAHILVLHSEFDGGFTSEVRGVFTYRVNKAGLITNMRGYWNLDMMTFGNQE' A
#
# COMPACT_ATOMS: atom_id res chain seq x y z
N MET A 1 -2.95 12.62 1.16
CA MET A 1 -2.72 11.16 1.19
C MET A 1 -1.29 10.90 1.63
N THR A 2 -1.12 10.06 2.63
CA THR A 2 0.17 9.65 3.18
C THR A 2 0.32 8.13 3.03
N VAL A 3 1.53 7.69 2.65
CA VAL A 3 1.87 6.27 2.52
C VAL A 3 3.06 5.98 3.42
N THR A 4 2.89 5.06 4.37
CA THR A 4 3.94 4.65 5.29
C THR A 4 4.31 3.20 5.03
N CYS A 5 5.59 2.92 4.84
CA CYS A 5 6.09 1.55 4.80
C CYS A 5 6.31 1.05 6.23
N GLU A 6 5.53 0.06 6.65
CA GLU A 6 5.65 -0.57 7.96
C GLU A 6 6.74 -1.65 7.94
N GLU A 7 6.77 -2.48 6.90
CA GLU A 7 7.72 -3.60 6.81
C GLU A 7 8.02 -3.96 5.35
N THR A 8 9.19 -4.55 5.11
CA THR A 8 9.69 -4.93 3.78
C THR A 8 10.08 -6.40 3.74
N PHE A 9 9.65 -7.09 2.69
CA PHE A 9 9.88 -8.52 2.46
C PHE A 9 10.56 -8.73 1.10
N PRO A 10 11.90 -8.77 1.07
CA PRO A 10 12.64 -9.13 -0.14
C PRO A 10 12.34 -10.58 -0.53
N SER A 11 12.23 -10.83 -1.84
CA SER A 11 12.20 -12.18 -2.37
C SER A 11 13.62 -12.64 -2.76
N SER A 12 13.74 -13.91 -3.16
CA SER A 12 14.98 -14.40 -3.80
C SER A 12 15.15 -13.92 -5.25
N SER A 13 14.13 -13.24 -5.81
CA SER A 13 14.18 -12.60 -7.12
C SER A 13 14.48 -11.11 -6.97
N PRO A 14 15.48 -10.55 -7.68
CA PRO A 14 15.71 -9.10 -7.66
C PRO A 14 14.57 -8.31 -8.32
N ASP A 15 13.70 -8.97 -9.09
CA ASP A 15 12.62 -8.34 -9.84
C ASP A 15 11.30 -8.25 -9.05
N GLU A 16 11.24 -8.80 -7.83
CA GLU A 16 10.01 -8.94 -7.04
C GLU A 16 10.24 -8.60 -5.56
N ILE A 17 9.33 -7.81 -4.99
CA ILE A 17 9.34 -7.41 -3.58
C ILE A 17 7.93 -7.24 -3.03
N ALA A 18 7.76 -7.41 -1.73
CA ALA A 18 6.52 -7.11 -1.03
C ALA A 18 6.77 -6.14 0.13
N HIS A 19 5.77 -5.30 0.41
CA HIS A 19 5.77 -4.39 1.55
C HIS A 19 4.44 -4.49 2.31
N ILE A 20 4.50 -4.27 3.61
CA ILE A 20 3.32 -3.86 4.37
C ILE A 20 3.27 -2.34 4.30
N LEU A 21 2.22 -1.82 3.70
CA LEU A 21 1.98 -0.38 3.63
C LEU A 21 0.73 -0.02 4.41
N VAL A 22 0.80 1.12 5.10
CA VAL A 22 -0.34 1.81 5.67
C VAL A 22 -0.66 3.00 4.76
N LEU A 23 -1.85 3.00 4.18
CA LEU A 23 -2.35 4.07 3.34
C LEU A 23 -3.32 4.91 4.15
N HIS A 24 -3.04 6.20 4.27
CA HIS A 24 -3.91 7.17 4.91
C HIS A 24 -4.40 8.20 3.88
N SER A 25 -5.72 8.34 3.74
CA SER A 25 -6.35 9.29 2.83
C SER A 25 -7.31 10.21 3.58
N GLU A 26 -7.36 11.46 3.15
CA GLU A 26 -8.27 12.49 3.64
C GLU A 26 -9.20 12.85 2.48
N PHE A 27 -10.50 12.94 2.76
CA PHE A 27 -11.53 13.33 1.81
C PHE A 27 -12.13 14.69 2.21
N ASP A 28 -12.84 15.30 1.26
CA ASP A 28 -13.52 16.57 1.50
C ASP A 28 -14.47 16.45 2.71
N GLY A 29 -14.38 17.42 3.64
CA GLY A 29 -15.19 17.44 4.86
C GLY A 29 -14.54 16.77 6.09
N GLY A 30 -13.23 16.49 6.06
CA GLY A 30 -12.47 16.00 7.22
C GLY A 30 -12.50 14.49 7.41
N PHE A 31 -13.26 13.77 6.58
CA PHE A 31 -13.35 12.32 6.64
C PHE A 31 -12.01 11.67 6.26
N THR A 32 -11.56 10.69 7.05
CA THR A 32 -10.31 9.98 6.81
C THR A 32 -10.56 8.49 6.61
N SER A 33 -9.71 7.87 5.79
CA SER A 33 -9.65 6.41 5.67
C SER A 33 -8.22 5.93 5.83
N GLU A 34 -8.05 4.86 6.58
CA GLU A 34 -6.79 4.17 6.74
C GLU A 34 -6.93 2.70 6.39
N VAL A 35 -5.94 2.15 5.68
CA VAL A 35 -5.87 0.72 5.41
C VAL A 35 -4.44 0.22 5.49
N ARG A 36 -4.26 -0.88 6.22
CA ARG A 36 -3.01 -1.66 6.25
C ARG A 36 -3.15 -2.84 5.30
N GLY A 37 -2.28 -2.93 4.30
CA GLY A 37 -2.35 -3.97 3.28
C GLY A 37 -0.97 -4.50 2.88
N VAL A 38 -0.95 -5.68 2.27
CA VAL A 38 0.24 -6.20 1.60
C VAL A 38 0.27 -5.65 0.18
N PHE A 39 1.40 -5.09 -0.24
CA PHE A 39 1.59 -4.59 -1.59
C PHE A 39 2.76 -5.31 -2.23
N THR A 40 2.52 -5.96 -3.37
CA THR A 40 3.55 -6.66 -4.13
C THR A 40 3.87 -5.93 -5.43
N TYR A 41 5.15 -5.95 -5.80
CA TYR A 41 5.68 -5.24 -6.94
C TYR A 41 6.49 -6.20 -7.81
N ARG A 42 6.38 -6.03 -9.12
CA ARG A 42 7.21 -6.72 -10.10
C ARG A 42 7.73 -5.76 -11.14
N VAL A 43 9.03 -5.78 -11.41
CA VAL A 43 9.67 -4.99 -12.48
C VAL A 43 10.01 -5.85 -13.69
N ASN A 44 10.17 -5.22 -14.85
CA ASN A 44 10.80 -5.86 -16.01
C ASN A 44 12.34 -5.77 -15.92
N LYS A 45 13.04 -6.33 -16.91
CA LYS A 45 14.51 -6.30 -16.98
C LYS A 45 15.11 -4.91 -17.13
N ALA A 46 14.33 -3.89 -17.51
CA ALA A 46 14.76 -2.50 -17.51
C ALA A 46 14.52 -1.79 -16.16
N GLY A 47 14.04 -2.51 -15.14
CA GLY A 47 13.72 -1.95 -13.83
C GLY A 47 12.41 -1.16 -13.77
N LEU A 48 11.58 -1.21 -14.81
CA LEU A 48 10.29 -0.52 -14.84
C LEU A 48 9.21 -1.40 -14.20
N ILE A 49 8.40 -0.80 -13.32
CA ILE A 49 7.28 -1.49 -12.68
C ILE A 49 6.30 -2.00 -13.75
N THR A 50 6.05 -3.29 -13.74
CA THR A 50 5.09 -3.99 -14.62
C THR A 50 3.81 -4.37 -13.89
N ASN A 51 3.89 -4.62 -12.58
CA ASN A 51 2.75 -4.97 -11.76
C ASN A 51 2.89 -4.33 -10.38
N MET A 52 1.77 -3.83 -9.88
CA MET A 52 1.58 -3.42 -8.50
C MET A 52 0.24 -4.02 -8.03
N ARG A 53 0.25 -4.81 -6.96
CA ARG A 53 -0.97 -5.48 -6.45
C ARG A 53 -1.13 -5.19 -4.97
N GLY A 54 -2.28 -4.64 -4.59
CA GLY A 54 -2.66 -4.45 -3.19
C GLY A 54 -3.59 -5.54 -2.72
N TYR A 55 -3.29 -6.14 -1.58
CA TYR A 55 -4.13 -7.14 -0.91
C TYR A 55 -4.75 -6.49 0.34
N TRP A 56 -5.98 -6.02 0.17
CA TRP A 56 -6.84 -5.42 1.18
C TRP A 56 -8.29 -5.45 0.67
N ASN A 57 -9.25 -5.19 1.54
CA ASN A 57 -10.66 -5.03 1.17
C ASN A 57 -11.30 -3.89 1.99
N LEU A 58 -12.56 -3.56 1.71
CA LEU A 58 -13.27 -2.49 2.41
C LEU A 58 -13.50 -2.80 3.89
N ASP A 59 -13.64 -4.08 4.25
CA ASP A 59 -13.84 -4.49 5.65
C ASP A 59 -12.58 -4.28 6.50
N MET A 60 -11.41 -4.18 5.88
CA MET A 60 -10.13 -3.84 6.53
C MET A 60 -9.89 -2.34 6.65
N MET A 61 -10.73 -1.50 6.05
CA MET A 61 -10.59 -0.04 6.15
C MET A 61 -11.10 0.47 7.48
N THR A 62 -10.31 1.33 8.11
CA THR A 62 -10.74 2.12 9.27
C THR A 62 -11.12 3.51 8.79
N PHE A 63 -12.34 3.93 9.11
CA PHE A 63 -12.83 5.27 8.79
C PHE A 63 -12.84 6.15 10.02
N GLY A 64 -12.41 7.40 9.87
CA GLY A 64 -12.36 8.40 10.92
C GLY A 64 -12.85 9.76 10.43
N ASN A 65 -12.84 10.73 11.34
CA ASN A 65 -13.06 12.13 11.02
C ASN A 65 -12.01 12.96 11.77
N GLN A 66 -11.36 13.91 11.10
CA GLN A 66 -10.59 14.94 11.77
C GLN A 66 -11.60 15.92 12.41
N GLU A 67 -11.64 15.95 13.74
CA GLU A 67 -12.35 16.99 14.50
C GLU A 67 -11.75 18.38 14.28
#